data_AF-A0A519JPK4-F1
#
_entry.id   AF-A0A519JPK4-F1
#
_cell.length_a   1.000
_cell.length_b   1.000
_cell.length_c   1.000
_cell.angle_alpha   90.00
_cell.angle_beta   90.00
_cell.angle_gamma   90.00
#
_symmetry.space_group_name_H-M   'P 1'
#
loop_
_entity.id
_entity.type
_entity.pdbx_description
1 polymer ?
#
loop_
_entity_poly.entity_id
_entity_poly.type
_entity_poly.pdbx_seq_one_letter_code
_entity_poly.pdbx_strand_id
1 'polypeptide(L)'
;MAEAAKQAPGRGLPPVHLWHPDHCGDIDIVIRRDGVWMHEGSPIGRPELVRLFSTILRKDADGHVLVTPGEKLSITVEDLPFR
;
A
#
# COMPACT_ATOMS: atom_id res chain seq x y z
N MET A 1 1.08 17.54 4.11
CA MET A 1 1.92 16.71 3.24
C MET A 1 0.98 15.94 2.33
N ALA A 2 0.88 16.33 1.06
CA ALA A 2 -0.18 15.89 0.13
C ALA A 2 0.32 15.85 -1.31
N GLU A 3 1.51 15.26 -1.54
CA GLU A 3 2.08 15.12 -2.88
C GLU A 3 1.71 13.81 -3.58
N ALA A 4 1.26 12.79 -2.85
CA ALA A 4 0.89 11.49 -3.44
C ALA A 4 -0.31 11.59 -4.41
N ALA A 5 -1.19 12.57 -4.26
CA ALA A 5 -2.41 12.70 -5.06
C ALA A 5 -2.21 13.42 -6.42
N LYS A 6 -1.07 14.09 -6.65
CA LYS A 6 -0.89 14.95 -7.84
C LYS A 6 -0.28 14.25 -9.07
N GLN A 7 0.17 13.01 -8.93
CA GLN A 7 0.87 12.28 -10.01
C GLN A 7 0.16 10.98 -10.42
N ALA A 8 -1.18 10.94 -10.39
CA ALA A 8 -1.90 9.96 -11.19
C ALA A 8 -2.08 10.54 -12.61
N PRO A 9 -1.18 10.26 -13.58
CA PRO A 9 -1.43 10.64 -14.96
C PRO A 9 -2.71 9.92 -15.39
N GLY A 10 -3.59 10.64 -16.08
CA GLY A 10 -4.95 10.20 -16.34
C GLY A 10 -5.05 8.74 -16.82
N ARG A 11 -6.04 8.03 -16.27
CA ARG A 11 -6.60 6.78 -16.80
C ARG A 11 -5.73 5.51 -16.70
N GLY A 12 -4.76 5.46 -15.78
CA GLY A 12 -3.99 4.24 -15.48
C GLY A 12 -3.68 4.08 -13.99
N LEU A 13 -3.45 2.83 -13.56
CA LEU A 13 -2.90 2.55 -12.23
C LEU A 13 -1.51 3.24 -12.10
N PRO A 14 -1.14 3.76 -10.92
CA PRO A 14 0.16 4.35 -10.70
C PRO A 14 1.26 3.32 -11.01
N PRO A 15 2.35 3.72 -11.69
CA PRO A 15 3.41 2.80 -12.11
C PRO A 15 4.35 2.46 -10.95
N VAL A 16 3.84 1.80 -9.91
CA VAL A 16 4.59 1.48 -8.67
C VAL A 16 5.88 0.71 -8.90
N HIS A 17 6.00 -0.02 -10.01
CA HIS A 17 7.20 -0.77 -10.37
C HIS A 17 8.36 0.12 -10.86
N LEU A 18 8.10 1.39 -11.20
CA LEU A 18 9.12 2.35 -11.63
C LEU A 18 9.71 3.16 -10.46
N TRP A 19 9.14 3.06 -9.26
CA TRP A 19 9.53 3.86 -8.11
C TRP A 19 10.43 3.07 -7.17
N HIS A 20 11.65 3.57 -6.97
CA HIS A 20 12.66 2.97 -6.10
C HIS A 20 13.17 3.98 -5.05
N PRO A 21 12.30 4.60 -4.24
CA PRO A 21 12.75 5.49 -3.18
C PRO A 21 13.50 4.71 -2.09
N ASP A 22 14.38 5.41 -1.36
CA ASP A 22 15.01 4.87 -0.15
C ASP A 22 13.93 4.45 0.86
N HIS A 23 14.15 3.32 1.51
CA HIS A 23 13.17 2.72 2.42
C HIS A 23 12.91 3.66 3.61
N CYS A 24 11.68 4.14 3.76
CA CYS A 24 11.39 5.25 4.68
C CYS A 24 10.70 4.81 5.99
N GLY A 25 10.48 3.50 6.19
CA GLY A 25 10.01 2.94 7.46
C GLY A 25 8.95 1.85 7.33
N ASP A 26 8.43 1.44 8.47
CA ASP A 26 7.29 0.54 8.63
C ASP A 26 6.02 1.33 8.98
N ILE A 27 4.87 0.87 8.50
CA ILE A 27 3.56 1.39 8.89
C ILE A 27 2.73 0.22 9.43
N ASP A 28 1.99 0.45 10.52
CA ASP A 28 1.10 -0.56 11.12
C ASP A 28 -0.19 -0.69 10.30
N ILE A 29 -0.03 -1.08 9.03
CA ILE A 29 -1.11 -1.52 8.17
C ILE A 29 -1.09 -3.04 8.09
N VAL A 30 -2.25 -3.64 8.37
CA VAL A 30 -2.47 -5.08 8.22
C VAL A 30 -3.62 -5.31 7.25
N ILE A 31 -3.35 -5.98 6.14
CA ILE A 31 -4.41 -6.53 5.29
C ILE A 31 -4.78 -7.89 5.87
N ARG A 32 -5.94 -7.98 6.49
CA ARG A 32 -6.46 -9.22 7.07
C ARG A 32 -6.89 -10.20 5.98
N ARG A 33 -7.04 -11.47 6.36
CA ARG A 33 -7.48 -12.55 5.46
C ARG A 33 -8.85 -12.33 4.82
N ASP A 34 -9.73 -11.60 5.49
CA ASP A 34 -11.05 -11.21 4.99
C ASP A 34 -11.01 -9.99 4.05
N GLY A 35 -9.81 -9.46 3.77
CA GLY A 35 -9.59 -8.27 2.96
C GLY A 35 -9.80 -6.96 3.71
N VAL A 36 -10.07 -6.99 5.02
CA VAL A 36 -10.18 -5.78 5.85
C VAL A 36 -8.80 -5.19 6.05
N TRP A 37 -8.68 -3.89 5.76
CA TRP A 37 -7.47 -3.13 6.05
C TRP A 37 -7.57 -2.59 7.47
N MET A 38 -6.57 -2.88 8.29
CA MET A 38 -6.40 -2.34 9.64
C MET A 38 -5.28 -1.31 9.61
N HIS A 39 -5.41 -0.25 10.40
CA HIS A 39 -4.38 0.74 10.68
C HIS A 39 -4.34 0.98 12.18
N GLU A 40 -3.19 0.79 12.82
CA GLU A 40 -3.02 0.97 14.28
C GLU A 40 -4.08 0.21 15.09
N GLY A 41 -4.36 -1.04 14.70
CA GLY A 41 -5.36 -1.90 15.34
C GLY A 41 -6.83 -1.55 15.05
N SER A 42 -7.12 -0.54 14.24
CA SER A 42 -8.49 -0.12 13.89
C SER A 42 -8.82 -0.35 12.41
N PRO A 43 -10.04 -0.77 12.05
CA PRO A 43 -10.41 -0.97 10.65
C PRO A 43 -10.51 0.36 9.88
N ILE A 44 -9.98 0.38 8.66
CA ILE A 44 -10.10 1.53 7.76
C ILE A 44 -11.51 1.53 7.16
N GLY A 45 -12.42 2.30 7.75
CA GLY A 45 -13.81 2.44 7.28
C GLY A 45 -14.00 3.27 6.02
N ARG A 46 -12.92 3.75 5.38
CA ARG A 46 -12.97 4.60 4.18
C ARG A 46 -12.61 3.79 2.93
N PRO A 47 -13.58 3.33 2.14
CA PRO A 47 -13.33 2.46 0.99
C PRO A 47 -12.52 3.15 -0.12
N GLU A 48 -12.63 4.48 -0.27
CA GLU A 48 -11.81 5.23 -1.22
C GLU A 48 -10.33 5.23 -0.84
N LEU A 49 -10.03 5.27 0.46
CA LEU A 49 -8.66 5.21 0.96
C LEU A 49 -8.06 3.80 0.78
N VAL A 50 -8.86 2.77 1.06
CA VAL A 50 -8.48 1.37 0.79
C VAL A 50 -8.19 1.16 -0.70
N ARG A 51 -9.02 1.72 -1.58
CA ARG A 51 -8.79 1.69 -3.04
C ARG A 51 -7.53 2.42 -3.45
N LEU A 52 -7.23 3.56 -2.83
CA LEU A 52 -5.98 4.27 -3.10
C LEU A 52 -4.78 3.41 -2.69
N PHE A 53 -4.77 2.86 -1.48
CA PHE A 53 -3.67 2.03 -1.01
C PHE A 53 -3.49 0.75 -1.83
N SER A 54 -4.58 0.12 -2.28
CA SER A 54 -4.47 -1.05 -3.15
C SER A 54 -3.84 -0.73 -4.51
N THR A 55 -4.01 0.51 -5.02
CA THR A 55 -3.36 0.92 -6.27
C THR A 55 -1.85 1.09 -6.13
N ILE A 56 -1.37 1.39 -4.92
CA ILE A 56 0.06 1.59 -4.62
C ILE A 56 0.72 0.39 -3.92
N LEU A 57 -0.01 -0.72 -3.77
CA LEU A 57 0.49 -1.95 -3.18
C LEU A 57 1.43 -2.69 -4.15
N ARG A 58 2.62 -3.02 -3.68
CA ARG A 58 3.61 -3.77 -4.44
C ARG A 58 4.13 -4.96 -3.61
N LYS A 59 4.33 -6.09 -4.27
CA LYS A 59 5.02 -7.24 -3.69
C LYS A 59 6.51 -7.13 -4.03
N ASP A 60 7.34 -6.95 -3.01
CA ASP A 60 8.80 -7.00 -3.09
C ASP A 60 9.28 -8.42 -2.67
N ALA A 61 10.59 -8.68 -2.76
CA ALA A 61 11.17 -9.97 -2.39
C ALA A 61 10.96 -10.32 -0.90
N ASP A 62 11.00 -9.31 -0.03
CA ASP A 62 10.93 -9.46 1.42
C ASP A 62 9.50 -9.38 1.99
N GLY A 63 8.50 -9.09 1.15
CA GLY A 63 7.11 -8.94 1.60
C GLY A 63 6.28 -7.97 0.76
N HIS A 64 5.30 -7.34 1.40
CA HIS A 64 4.40 -6.38 0.77
C HIS A 64 4.69 -4.97 1.25
N VAL A 65 4.62 -4.01 0.34
CA VAL A 65 4.92 -2.60 0.60
C VAL A 65 3.91 -1.69 -0.08
N LEU A 66 3.67 -0.51 0.49
CA LEU A 66 3.01 0.60 -0.18
C LEU A 66 4.07 1.54 -0.73
N VAL A 67 3.96 1.89 -2.01
CA VAL A 67 4.98 2.66 -2.71
C VAL A 67 4.39 3.92 -3.31
N THR A 68 4.90 5.05 -2.88
CA THR A 68 4.68 6.35 -3.50
C THR A 68 5.99 6.83 -4.14
N PRO A 69 5.99 7.90 -4.95
CA PRO A 69 7.22 8.43 -5.53
C PRO A 69 8.29 8.84 -4.51
N GLY A 70 7.88 9.21 -3.29
CA GLY A 70 8.78 9.67 -2.23
C GLY A 70 9.00 8.69 -1.09
N GLU A 71 8.14 7.67 -0.94
CA GLU A 71 8.12 6.81 0.23
C GLU A 71 7.89 5.34 -0.16
N LYS A 72 8.57 4.43 0.55
CA LYS A 72 8.28 2.99 0.54
C LYS A 72 8.07 2.56 1.98
N LEU A 73 6.88 2.04 2.27
CA LEU A 73 6.44 1.63 3.59
C LEU A 73 6.12 0.13 3.60
N SER A 74 6.71 -0.61 4.53
CA SER A 74 6.41 -2.03 4.72
C SER A 74 5.08 -2.23 5.42
N ILE A 75 4.28 -3.20 4.95
CA ILE A 75 2.99 -3.57 5.54
C ILE A 75 2.92 -5.08 5.80
N THR A 76 2.00 -5.47 6.68
CA THR A 76 1.71 -6.88 6.92
C THR A 76 0.51 -7.31 6.10
N VAL A 77 0.60 -8.46 5.45
CA VAL A 77 -0.52 -9.10 4.77
C VAL A 77 -0.72 -10.46 5.42
N GLU A 78 -1.87 -10.64 6.06
CA GLU A 78 -2.29 -11.96 6.53
C GLU A 78 -2.66 -12.80 5.31
N ASP A 79 -1.68 -13.48 4.74
CA ASP A 79 -1.90 -14.38 3.62
C ASP A 79 -2.74 -15.59 4.07
N LEU A 80 -3.58 -16.08 3.16
CA LEU A 80 -4.04 -17.46 3.21
C LEU A 80 -2.98 -18.27 2.46
N PRO A 81 -2.30 -19.25 3.09
CA PRO A 81 -1.39 -20.11 2.36
C PRO A 81 -2.18 -20.70 1.20
N PHE A 82 -1.83 -20.29 -0.03
CA PHE A 82 -2.53 -20.73 -1.24
C PHE A 82 -2.70 -22.24 -1.21
N ARG A 83 -3.93 -22.73 -1.45
CA ARG A 83 -4.23 -24.15 -1.64
C ARG A 83 -4.59 -24.40 -3.10
#